data_AF-A0A140L0C8-F1
#
_entry.id   AF-A0A140L0C8-F1
#
_cell.length_a   1.000
_cell.length_b   1.000
_cell.length_c   1.000
_cell.angle_alpha   90.00
_cell.angle_beta   90.00
_cell.angle_gamma   90.00
#
_symmetry.space_group_name_H-M   'P 1'
#
loop_
_entity.id
_entity.type
_entity.pdbx_description
1 polymer ?
#
loop_
_entity_poly.entity_id
_entity_poly.type
_entity_poly.pdbx_seq_one_letter_code
_entity_poly.pdbx_strand_id
1 'polypeptide(L)'
;MYLYRPLEKSKPCKLPQKKLPREEIDTLRNILRSAKLILILMVLFLTACTVRDGLNLDGASDVPGENLINVNGRTVQEWIKVPEGFDRVKVPKGSFGEYLRNLPLKPHGSKVRYYNGIPKPWDVHVAVLDIDVGNRDLQQCADAVIRLRAEYLYWKGEYDKIHFKFTNGFRADYVKWMEGYRIKVEGNKAYWVKVAERSNDYETFRKYLDIVFAYAGTLSLSQQLKKVPVEDLQIGDIFIKGGSPGHCAIVLDVAENKATGEKIFILAQGYMPAQDIHILKNPANGEGNPWYSINFGERLQTPEFVFARDQLARFETN
;
A
#
# COMPACT_ATOMS: atom_id res chain seq x y z
N MET A 1 63.08 32.20 47.10
CA MET A 1 62.13 32.66 48.13
C MET A 1 60.78 32.83 47.45
N TYR A 2 59.60 32.46 47.97
CA TYR A 2 59.13 31.63 49.11
C TYR A 2 57.64 31.32 48.82
N LEU A 3 56.95 30.29 49.33
CA LEU A 3 57.30 29.13 50.17
C LEU A 3 56.29 28.00 49.89
N TYR A 4 56.63 26.75 50.23
CA TYR A 4 55.68 25.63 50.31
C TYR A 4 54.68 25.83 51.46
N ARG A 5 53.42 25.40 51.31
CA ARG A 5 52.53 25.08 52.45
C ARG A 5 51.83 23.73 52.22
N PRO A 6 51.73 22.83 53.21
CA PRO A 6 51.43 21.42 52.96
C PRO A 6 49.93 21.09 52.95
N LEU A 7 49.58 19.95 52.35
CA LEU A 7 48.25 19.34 52.37
C LEU A 7 47.88 18.85 53.79
N GLU A 8 46.74 19.30 54.31
CA GLU A 8 46.12 18.69 55.50
C GLU A 8 45.35 17.40 55.12
N LYS A 9 45.50 16.36 55.93
CA LYS A 9 44.82 15.08 55.74
C LYS A 9 43.41 15.11 56.35
N SER A 10 42.37 15.06 55.52
CA SER A 10 40.99 14.91 55.96
C SER A 10 40.75 13.54 56.64
N LYS A 11 40.20 13.55 57.85
CA LYS A 11 39.82 12.33 58.60
C LYS A 11 38.63 11.62 57.92
N PRO A 12 38.56 10.27 57.92
CA PRO A 12 37.45 9.54 57.32
C PRO A 12 36.15 9.72 58.12
N CYS A 13 35.08 10.12 57.45
CA CYS A 13 33.74 10.23 58.02
C CYS A 13 33.11 8.83 58.21
N LYS A 14 32.64 8.52 59.43
CA LYS A 14 31.83 7.31 59.67
C LYS A 14 30.36 7.63 59.41
N LEU A 15 29.80 7.11 58.32
CA LEU A 15 28.37 7.15 58.03
C LEU A 15 27.60 6.22 59.00
N PRO A 16 26.46 6.66 59.57
CA PRO A 16 25.63 5.80 60.41
C PRO A 16 24.79 4.84 59.55
N GLN A 17 24.81 3.55 59.89
CA GLN A 17 23.90 2.57 59.26
C GLN A 17 22.47 2.79 59.79
N LYS A 18 21.64 3.45 58.98
CA LYS A 18 20.19 3.58 59.24
C LYS A 18 19.52 2.23 58.92
N LYS A 19 18.99 1.53 59.93
CA LYS A 19 18.14 0.35 59.69
C LYS A 19 16.80 0.82 59.12
N LEU A 20 16.34 0.21 58.03
CA LEU A 20 15.03 0.53 57.45
C LEU A 20 13.90 0.18 58.44
N PRO A 21 12.83 1.00 58.52
CA PRO A 21 11.63 0.68 59.29
C PRO A 21 10.94 -0.60 58.76
N ARG A 22 10.23 -1.31 59.66
CA ARG A 22 9.66 -2.65 59.35
C ARG A 22 8.69 -2.63 58.17
N GLU A 23 7.89 -1.59 58.00
CA GLU A 23 6.92 -1.48 56.90
C GLU A 23 7.57 -1.48 55.51
N GLU A 24 8.72 -0.83 55.34
CA GLU A 24 9.46 -0.86 54.07
C GLU A 24 10.00 -2.27 53.77
N ILE A 25 10.45 -2.99 54.81
CA ILE A 25 10.94 -4.37 54.69
C ILE A 25 9.80 -5.33 54.32
N ASP A 26 8.62 -5.17 54.92
CA ASP A 26 7.46 -6.02 54.62
C ASP A 26 6.83 -5.69 53.25
N THR A 27 6.86 -4.42 52.83
CA THR A 27 6.51 -4.02 51.46
C THR A 27 7.45 -4.65 50.43
N LEU A 28 8.77 -4.60 50.66
CA LEU A 28 9.76 -5.26 49.80
C LEU A 28 9.60 -6.79 49.76
N ARG A 29 9.28 -7.44 50.90
CA ARG A 29 8.96 -8.87 50.93
C ARG A 29 7.73 -9.22 50.10
N ASN A 30 6.69 -8.38 50.15
CA ASN A 30 5.48 -8.61 49.37
C ASN A 30 5.76 -8.44 47.87
N ILE A 31 6.52 -7.42 47.46
CA ILE A 31 6.96 -7.25 46.06
C ILE A 31 7.79 -8.47 45.59
N LEU A 32 8.73 -8.95 46.41
CA LEU A 32 9.53 -10.14 46.10
C LEU A 32 8.71 -11.44 46.04
N ARG A 33 7.65 -11.56 46.84
CA ARG A 33 6.68 -12.68 46.76
C ARG A 33 5.86 -12.63 45.47
N SER A 34 5.34 -11.46 45.12
CA SER A 34 4.61 -11.24 43.86
C SER A 34 5.49 -11.52 42.63
N ALA A 35 6.74 -11.03 42.62
CA ALA A 35 7.69 -11.28 41.55
C ALA A 35 8.03 -12.78 41.39
N LYS A 36 8.19 -13.52 42.49
CA LYS A 36 8.38 -14.97 42.45
C LYS A 36 7.13 -15.70 41.90
N LEU A 37 5.93 -15.25 42.25
CA LEU A 37 4.69 -15.86 41.76
C LEU A 37 4.52 -15.64 40.25
N ILE A 38 4.83 -14.44 39.76
CA ILE A 38 4.82 -14.10 38.33
C ILE A 38 5.87 -14.93 37.56
N LEU A 39 7.07 -15.10 38.11
CA LEU A 39 8.12 -15.91 37.48
C LEU A 39 7.74 -17.39 37.39
N ILE A 40 7.10 -17.94 38.43
CA ILE A 40 6.59 -19.32 38.41
C ILE A 40 5.45 -19.47 37.37
N LEU A 41 4.57 -18.48 37.23
CA LEU A 41 3.54 -18.49 36.19
C LEU A 41 4.13 -18.46 34.77
N MET A 42 5.18 -17.66 34.52
CA MET A 42 5.85 -17.65 33.21
C MET A 42 6.50 -18.99 32.86
N VAL A 43 7.09 -19.68 33.84
CA VAL A 43 7.68 -21.02 33.62
C VAL A 43 6.59 -22.06 33.30
N LEU A 44 5.41 -21.96 33.90
CA LEU A 44 4.26 -22.83 33.59
C LEU A 44 3.64 -22.57 32.20
N PHE A 45 3.78 -21.36 31.64
CA PHE A 45 3.37 -21.08 30.25
C PHE A 45 4.38 -21.57 29.20
N LEU A 46 5.64 -21.87 29.60
CA LEU A 46 6.69 -22.34 28.68
C LEU A 46 6.72 -23.86 28.47
N THR A 47 5.94 -24.64 29.22
CA THR A 47 5.84 -26.10 29.07
C THR A 47 4.53 -26.57 28.43
N ALA A 48 3.60 -25.67 28.14
CA ALA A 48 2.28 -25.97 27.57
C ALA A 48 2.26 -25.95 26.02
N CYS A 49 3.25 -26.57 25.36
CA CYS A 49 3.27 -26.70 23.89
C CYS A 49 4.17 -27.86 23.36
N THR A 50 3.99 -29.08 23.88
CA THR A 50 4.67 -30.29 23.33
C THR A 50 3.74 -31.50 23.19
N VAL A 51 2.60 -31.32 22.53
CA VAL A 51 1.92 -32.41 21.77
C VAL A 51 1.39 -31.81 20.47
N ARG A 52 2.01 -32.19 19.34
CA ARG A 52 1.38 -32.11 18.02
C ARG A 52 1.23 -33.55 17.54
N ASP A 53 0.07 -34.14 17.81
CA ASP A 53 -0.31 -35.38 17.16
C ASP A 53 -0.42 -35.14 15.66
N GLY A 54 0.13 -36.06 14.88
CA GLY A 54 0.13 -35.98 13.43
C GLY A 54 -1.25 -36.25 12.86
N LEU A 55 -1.87 -35.23 12.26
CA LEU A 55 -2.92 -35.41 11.27
C LEU A 55 -2.34 -35.03 9.92
N ASN A 56 -2.02 -36.04 9.11
CA ASN A 56 -1.68 -35.84 7.70
C ASN A 56 -2.90 -35.24 6.99
N LEU A 57 -2.71 -34.05 6.42
CA LEU A 57 -3.53 -33.53 5.33
C LEU A 57 -2.64 -33.51 4.09
N ASP A 58 -2.50 -34.66 3.46
CA ASP A 58 -1.93 -34.78 2.12
C ASP A 58 -2.81 -33.98 1.15
N GLY A 59 -2.24 -33.00 0.44
CA GLY A 59 -3.03 -32.12 -0.45
C GLY A 59 -2.35 -30.81 -0.85
N ALA A 60 -1.25 -30.40 -0.21
CA ALA A 60 -0.40 -29.34 -0.75
C ALA A 60 0.58 -29.94 -1.76
N SER A 61 0.30 -29.77 -3.06
CA SER A 61 1.23 -30.12 -4.13
C SER A 61 2.46 -29.20 -4.06
N ASP A 62 3.57 -29.72 -3.57
CA ASP A 62 4.87 -29.04 -3.52
C ASP A 62 5.48 -28.95 -4.92
N VAL A 63 4.87 -28.12 -5.78
CA VAL A 63 5.38 -27.79 -7.11
C VAL A 63 6.45 -26.71 -6.94
N PRO A 64 7.70 -26.93 -7.36
CA PRO A 64 8.73 -25.90 -7.31
C PRO A 64 8.25 -24.64 -8.04
N GLY A 65 8.16 -23.52 -7.31
CA GLY A 65 7.46 -22.32 -7.77
C GLY A 65 7.93 -21.85 -9.15
N GLU A 66 7.00 -21.79 -10.10
CA GLU A 66 7.28 -21.32 -11.45
C GLU A 66 7.75 -19.85 -11.42
N ASN A 67 8.95 -19.58 -11.94
CA ASN A 67 9.46 -18.22 -12.04
C ASN A 67 8.83 -17.50 -13.25
N LEU A 68 7.77 -16.75 -12.97
CA LEU A 68 6.99 -16.03 -13.97
C LEU A 68 7.57 -14.65 -14.31
N ILE A 69 8.74 -14.29 -13.79
CA ILE A 69 9.36 -12.99 -14.07
C ILE A 69 10.30 -13.07 -15.28
N ASN A 70 9.93 -12.37 -16.35
CA ASN A 70 10.79 -12.05 -17.48
C ASN A 70 11.48 -10.70 -17.25
N VAL A 71 12.69 -10.73 -16.71
CA VAL A 71 13.49 -9.54 -16.37
C VAL A 71 13.85 -8.63 -17.55
N ASN A 72 13.64 -9.09 -18.79
CA ASN A 72 13.86 -8.33 -20.02
C ASN A 72 12.60 -7.63 -20.54
N GLY A 73 11.42 -7.90 -19.95
CA GLY A 73 10.19 -7.19 -20.29
C GLY A 73 10.28 -5.70 -19.95
N ARG A 74 9.59 -4.85 -20.70
CA ARG A 74 9.54 -3.40 -20.47
C ARG A 74 8.16 -2.92 -20.05
N THR A 75 7.12 -3.70 -20.36
CA THR A 75 5.74 -3.47 -19.91
C THR A 75 5.28 -4.52 -18.92
N VAL A 76 4.18 -4.24 -18.20
CA VAL A 76 3.54 -5.19 -17.26
C VAL A 76 3.33 -6.58 -17.89
N GLN A 77 2.76 -6.65 -19.10
CA GLN A 77 2.49 -7.93 -19.77
C GLN A 77 3.73 -8.62 -20.36
N GLU A 78 4.81 -7.88 -20.63
CA GLU A 78 6.07 -8.50 -21.05
C GLU A 78 6.85 -9.05 -19.86
N TRP A 79 6.73 -8.41 -18.69
CA TRP A 79 7.45 -8.74 -17.46
C TRP A 79 6.88 -9.96 -16.74
N ILE A 80 5.56 -10.05 -16.63
CA ILE A 80 4.90 -11.11 -15.86
C ILE A 80 4.33 -12.13 -16.84
N LYS A 81 5.02 -13.26 -16.98
CA LYS A 81 4.51 -14.43 -17.71
C LYS A 81 3.21 -14.92 -17.08
N VAL A 82 2.38 -15.53 -17.89
CA VAL A 82 1.19 -16.25 -17.43
C VAL A 82 1.59 -17.69 -17.07
N PRO A 83 1.07 -18.28 -15.98
CA PRO A 83 1.36 -19.68 -15.64
C PRO A 83 0.84 -20.67 -16.69
N GLU A 84 1.39 -21.89 -16.68
CA GLU A 84 0.91 -22.96 -17.56
C GLU A 84 -0.61 -23.21 -17.41
N GLY A 85 -1.29 -23.40 -18.54
CA GLY A 85 -2.75 -23.64 -18.61
C GLY A 85 -3.63 -22.37 -18.56
N PHE A 86 -3.05 -21.19 -18.32
CA PHE A 86 -3.77 -19.91 -18.34
C PHE A 86 -3.43 -19.09 -19.60
N ASP A 87 -4.42 -18.35 -20.12
CA ASP A 87 -4.22 -17.33 -21.16
C ASP A 87 -4.63 -15.95 -20.64
N ARG A 88 -3.97 -14.87 -21.09
CA ARG A 88 -4.47 -13.51 -20.83
C ARG A 88 -5.88 -13.32 -21.41
N VAL A 89 -6.78 -12.76 -20.60
CA VAL A 89 -8.12 -12.36 -21.06
C VAL A 89 -7.98 -11.29 -22.14
N LYS A 90 -8.70 -11.40 -23.26
CA LYS A 90 -8.63 -10.38 -24.33
C LYS A 90 -9.24 -9.06 -23.85
N VAL A 91 -8.60 -7.94 -24.19
CA VAL A 91 -9.11 -6.58 -23.91
C VAL A 91 -9.27 -5.80 -25.22
N PRO A 92 -10.23 -4.85 -25.32
CA PRO A 92 -10.36 -4.02 -26.51
C PRO A 92 -9.15 -3.11 -26.72
N LYS A 93 -8.78 -2.89 -27.99
CA LYS A 93 -7.72 -1.94 -28.34
C LYS A 93 -8.09 -0.52 -27.93
N GLY A 94 -7.15 0.20 -27.33
CA GLY A 94 -7.32 1.55 -26.82
C GLY A 94 -8.21 1.66 -25.59
N SER A 95 -8.44 0.56 -24.85
CA SER A 95 -9.17 0.53 -23.58
C SER A 95 -8.26 0.78 -22.37
N PHE A 96 -8.86 1.05 -21.21
CA PHE A 96 -8.10 1.18 -19.96
C PHE A 96 -7.35 -0.11 -19.60
N GLY A 97 -7.93 -1.28 -19.92
CA GLY A 97 -7.29 -2.58 -19.70
C GLY A 97 -6.06 -2.84 -20.59
N GLU A 98 -6.09 -2.37 -21.85
CA GLU A 98 -4.90 -2.41 -22.70
C GLU A 98 -3.83 -1.43 -22.20
N TYR A 99 -4.21 -0.24 -21.77
CA TYR A 99 -3.29 0.75 -21.20
C TYR A 99 -2.56 0.21 -19.96
N LEU A 100 -3.28 -0.33 -18.97
CA LEU A 100 -2.68 -0.83 -17.73
C LEU A 100 -1.67 -1.97 -17.95
N ARG A 101 -1.94 -2.88 -18.90
CA ARG A 101 -1.01 -3.95 -19.30
C ARG A 101 0.25 -3.46 -20.00
N ASN A 102 0.19 -2.31 -20.65
CA ASN A 102 1.29 -1.72 -21.42
C ASN A 102 2.05 -0.63 -20.66
N LEU A 103 1.76 -0.43 -19.37
CA LEU A 103 2.50 0.52 -18.55
C LEU A 103 3.99 0.16 -18.50
N PRO A 104 4.90 1.14 -18.69
CA PRO A 104 6.32 0.91 -18.62
C PRO A 104 6.77 0.59 -17.19
N LEU A 105 7.84 -0.20 -17.07
CA LEU A 105 8.44 -0.60 -15.81
C LEU A 105 9.87 -0.06 -15.67
N LYS A 106 10.26 0.28 -14.44
CA LYS A 106 11.65 0.56 -14.10
C LYS A 106 12.50 -0.71 -14.25
N PRO A 107 13.82 -0.60 -14.53
CA PRO A 107 14.70 -1.77 -14.73
C PRO A 107 14.71 -2.78 -13.59
N HIS A 108 15.12 -4.01 -13.89
CA HIS A 108 15.22 -5.08 -12.89
C HIS A 108 16.08 -4.71 -11.68
N GLY A 109 15.66 -5.19 -10.50
CA GLY A 109 16.27 -4.83 -9.21
C GLY A 109 15.85 -3.46 -8.67
N SER A 110 15.04 -2.66 -9.39
CA SER A 110 14.52 -1.39 -8.88
C SER A 110 13.77 -1.57 -7.56
N LYS A 111 14.19 -0.82 -6.55
CA LYS A 111 13.47 -0.69 -5.27
C LYS A 111 12.41 0.39 -5.38
N VAL A 112 11.25 0.16 -4.76
CA VAL A 112 10.25 1.21 -4.50
C VAL A 112 10.93 2.32 -3.72
N ARG A 113 10.76 3.58 -4.17
CA ARG A 113 11.24 4.76 -3.45
C ARG A 113 10.07 5.59 -2.95
N TYR A 114 10.24 6.20 -1.80
CA TYR A 114 9.37 7.28 -1.32
C TYR A 114 9.59 8.56 -2.14
N TYR A 115 8.67 9.52 -2.06
CA TYR A 115 8.75 10.84 -2.71
C TYR A 115 10.05 11.62 -2.42
N ASN A 116 10.73 11.31 -1.33
CA ASN A 116 12.02 11.91 -0.93
C ASN A 116 13.25 11.13 -1.47
N GLY A 117 13.04 10.14 -2.33
CA GLY A 117 14.07 9.31 -2.95
C GLY A 117 14.60 8.16 -2.08
N ILE A 118 14.25 8.09 -0.80
CA ILE A 118 14.69 7.01 0.11
C ILE A 118 14.04 5.68 -0.34
N PRO A 119 14.80 4.58 -0.46
CA PRO A 119 14.23 3.26 -0.73
C PRO A 119 13.30 2.78 0.38
N LYS A 120 12.17 2.18 0.01
CA LYS A 120 11.31 1.42 0.92
C LYS A 120 12.11 0.24 1.50
N PRO A 121 12.13 0.01 2.82
CA PRO A 121 12.87 -1.09 3.43
C PRO A 121 12.22 -2.47 3.20
N TRP A 122 10.92 -2.51 2.91
CA TRP A 122 10.14 -3.74 2.77
C TRP A 122 10.03 -4.19 1.30
N ASP A 123 10.35 -5.47 1.06
CA ASP A 123 10.40 -6.08 -0.27
C ASP A 123 9.05 -6.68 -0.65
N VAL A 124 8.06 -5.80 -0.86
CA VAL A 124 6.64 -6.14 -1.09
C VAL A 124 6.26 -6.26 -2.57
N HIS A 125 7.19 -6.00 -3.48
CA HIS A 125 6.94 -5.81 -4.91
C HIS A 125 7.76 -6.75 -5.81
N VAL A 126 7.25 -7.01 -7.02
CA VAL A 126 7.97 -7.72 -8.10
C VAL A 126 8.47 -6.80 -9.21
N ALA A 127 7.90 -5.61 -9.32
CA ALA A 127 8.26 -4.58 -10.29
C ALA A 127 7.80 -3.20 -9.80
N VAL A 128 8.41 -2.15 -10.33
CA VAL A 128 8.04 -0.75 -10.08
C VAL A 128 7.61 -0.13 -11.41
N LEU A 129 6.47 0.55 -11.45
CA LEU A 129 6.01 1.25 -12.65
C LEU A 129 6.90 2.48 -12.91
N ASP A 130 7.18 2.78 -14.17
CA ASP A 130 7.95 3.97 -14.55
C ASP A 130 7.03 5.20 -14.66
N ILE A 131 6.50 5.61 -13.50
CA ILE A 131 5.64 6.77 -13.31
C ILE A 131 6.18 7.56 -12.12
N ASP A 132 6.26 8.89 -12.24
CA ASP A 132 6.72 9.74 -11.16
C ASP A 132 5.73 9.74 -9.97
N VAL A 133 6.29 9.69 -8.75
CA VAL A 133 5.57 10.00 -7.51
C VAL A 133 5.54 11.52 -7.21
N GLY A 134 6.40 12.29 -7.89
CA GLY A 134 6.69 13.69 -7.57
C GLY A 134 7.70 13.83 -6.43
N ASN A 135 7.87 15.05 -5.93
CA ASN A 135 8.84 15.41 -4.88
C ASN A 135 8.18 15.83 -3.55
N ARG A 136 6.89 15.53 -3.37
CA ARG A 136 6.09 15.85 -2.18
C ARG A 136 5.39 14.60 -1.67
N ASP A 137 5.11 14.56 -0.36
CA ASP A 137 4.29 13.52 0.25
C ASP A 137 2.81 13.74 -0.11
N LEU A 138 2.46 13.47 -1.38
CA LEU A 138 1.19 13.84 -1.97
C LEU A 138 0.53 12.70 -2.76
N GLN A 139 1.22 12.04 -3.68
CA GLN A 139 0.65 10.91 -4.44
C GLN A 139 0.63 9.64 -3.56
N GLN A 140 -0.35 9.54 -2.66
CA GLN A 140 -0.50 8.46 -1.69
C GLN A 140 -1.60 7.48 -2.09
N CYS A 141 -1.42 6.18 -1.87
CA CYS A 141 -2.52 5.18 -1.91
C CYS A 141 -3.54 5.35 -3.08
N ALA A 142 -4.71 5.96 -2.83
CA ALA A 142 -5.77 6.24 -3.79
C ALA A 142 -5.32 7.08 -4.99
N ASP A 143 -4.34 7.95 -4.78
CA ASP A 143 -3.80 8.84 -5.80
C ASP A 143 -3.06 8.08 -6.90
N ALA A 144 -2.52 6.90 -6.61
CA ALA A 144 -1.97 6.01 -7.65
C ALA A 144 -3.06 5.55 -8.63
N VAL A 145 -4.24 5.21 -8.12
CA VAL A 145 -5.39 4.78 -8.93
C VAL A 145 -5.99 5.95 -9.70
N ILE A 146 -6.13 7.11 -9.05
CA ILE A 146 -6.55 8.37 -9.68
C ILE A 146 -5.57 8.77 -10.78
N ARG A 147 -4.26 8.71 -10.52
CA ARG A 147 -3.19 9.00 -11.49
C ARG A 147 -3.31 8.13 -12.72
N LEU A 148 -3.31 6.81 -12.55
CA LEU A 148 -3.40 5.86 -13.67
C LEU A 148 -4.65 6.08 -14.53
N ARG A 149 -5.80 6.30 -13.89
CA ARG A 149 -7.05 6.55 -14.61
C ARG A 149 -7.05 7.89 -15.35
N ALA A 150 -6.53 8.95 -14.72
CA ALA A 150 -6.49 10.28 -15.31
C ALA A 150 -5.49 10.36 -16.47
N GLU A 151 -4.30 9.75 -16.33
CA GLU A 151 -3.29 9.67 -17.39
C GLU A 151 -3.85 8.99 -18.64
N TYR A 152 -4.49 7.82 -18.49
CA TYR A 152 -5.17 7.13 -19.60
C TYR A 152 -6.15 8.05 -20.35
N LEU A 153 -7.05 8.72 -19.62
CA LEU A 153 -8.04 9.61 -20.22
C LEU A 153 -7.40 10.87 -20.85
N TYR A 154 -6.33 11.40 -20.24
CA TYR A 154 -5.60 12.56 -20.75
C TYR A 154 -4.92 12.25 -22.09
N TRP A 155 -4.21 11.11 -22.19
CA TRP A 155 -3.58 10.65 -23.43
C TRP A 155 -4.59 10.26 -24.51
N LYS A 156 -5.81 9.87 -24.12
CA LYS A 156 -6.94 9.63 -25.03
C LYS A 156 -7.62 10.93 -25.50
N GLY A 157 -7.36 12.07 -24.87
CA GLY A 157 -8.06 13.34 -25.13
C GLY A 157 -9.49 13.40 -24.56
N GLU A 158 -9.88 12.42 -23.73
CA GLU A 158 -11.23 12.28 -23.15
C GLU A 158 -11.35 13.12 -21.86
N TYR A 159 -11.02 14.41 -21.98
CA TYR A 159 -10.85 15.33 -20.85
C TYR A 159 -12.12 15.59 -20.04
N ASP A 160 -13.29 15.45 -20.66
CA ASP A 160 -14.64 15.54 -20.04
C ASP A 160 -14.88 14.43 -19.01
N LYS A 161 -14.23 13.28 -19.19
CA LYS A 161 -14.28 12.14 -18.27
C LYS A 161 -13.27 12.25 -17.11
N ILE A 162 -12.35 13.22 -17.16
CA ILE A 162 -11.37 13.45 -16.08
C ILE A 162 -12.03 14.31 -15.01
N HIS A 163 -12.61 13.64 -14.02
CA HIS A 163 -13.20 14.30 -12.86
C HIS A 163 -13.08 13.43 -11.61
N PHE A 164 -12.89 14.07 -10.45
CA PHE A 164 -12.85 13.38 -9.16
C PHE A 164 -13.56 14.21 -8.08
N LYS A 165 -14.23 13.55 -7.14
CA LYS A 165 -14.79 14.18 -5.94
C LYS A 165 -13.75 14.26 -4.83
N PHE A 166 -13.67 15.43 -4.22
CA PHE A 166 -13.01 15.63 -2.94
C PHE A 166 -13.80 14.97 -1.80
N THR A 167 -13.20 14.87 -0.62
CA THR A 167 -13.81 14.29 0.59
C THR A 167 -15.06 15.07 1.05
N ASN A 168 -15.16 16.36 0.76
CA ASN A 168 -16.35 17.18 1.02
C ASN A 168 -17.44 17.07 -0.08
N GLY A 169 -17.27 16.17 -1.06
CA GLY A 169 -18.19 15.96 -2.18
C GLY A 169 -18.02 16.94 -3.35
N PHE A 170 -17.15 17.95 -3.26
CA PHE A 170 -16.88 18.86 -4.37
C PHE A 170 -16.32 18.11 -5.58
N ARG A 171 -16.92 18.30 -6.76
CA ARG A 171 -16.49 17.69 -8.01
C ARG A 171 -15.45 18.59 -8.70
N ALA A 172 -14.23 18.09 -8.80
CA ALA A 172 -13.14 18.70 -9.54
C ALA A 172 -13.13 18.17 -10.98
N ASP A 173 -13.75 18.88 -11.92
CA ASP A 173 -13.71 18.61 -13.36
C ASP A 173 -12.47 19.21 -14.03
N TYR A 174 -11.70 18.40 -14.78
CA TYR A 174 -10.51 18.87 -15.47
C TYR A 174 -10.83 19.86 -16.60
N VAL A 175 -11.95 19.72 -17.31
CA VAL A 175 -12.38 20.69 -18.35
C VAL A 175 -12.45 22.11 -17.79
N LYS A 176 -13.03 22.27 -16.59
CA LYS A 176 -13.12 23.58 -15.94
C LYS A 176 -11.75 24.11 -15.50
N TRP A 177 -10.85 23.22 -15.09
CA TRP A 177 -9.46 23.58 -14.82
C TRP A 177 -8.74 24.05 -16.10
N MET A 178 -8.96 23.37 -17.23
CA MET A 178 -8.39 23.76 -18.52
C MET A 178 -8.87 25.14 -18.99
N GLU A 179 -10.08 25.57 -18.63
CA GLU A 179 -10.63 26.90 -18.92
C GLU A 179 -10.01 28.05 -18.12
N GLY A 180 -8.99 27.77 -17.30
CA GLY A 180 -8.29 28.77 -16.47
C GLY A 180 -8.88 28.96 -15.08
N TYR A 181 -9.86 28.13 -14.68
CA TYR A 181 -10.31 28.08 -13.29
C TYR A 181 -9.35 27.28 -12.41
N ARG A 182 -9.22 27.69 -11.16
CA ARG A 182 -8.54 26.94 -10.11
C ARG A 182 -9.51 26.69 -8.97
N ILE A 183 -9.26 25.65 -8.19
CA ILE A 183 -10.09 25.28 -7.04
C ILE A 183 -9.51 25.94 -5.80
N LYS A 184 -10.31 26.78 -5.14
CA LYS A 184 -9.98 27.35 -3.84
C LYS A 184 -10.75 26.60 -2.77
N VAL A 185 -10.09 26.25 -1.67
CA VAL A 185 -10.67 25.54 -0.53
C VAL A 185 -10.57 26.42 0.71
N GLU A 186 -11.70 26.62 1.39
CA GLU A 186 -11.82 27.43 2.60
C GLU A 186 -12.66 26.67 3.64
N GLY A 187 -12.00 26.19 4.70
CA GLY A 187 -12.61 25.23 5.63
C GLY A 187 -13.09 23.99 4.88
N ASN A 188 -14.37 23.64 5.05
CA ASN A 188 -14.99 22.50 4.35
C ASN A 188 -15.61 22.86 2.98
N LYS A 189 -15.48 24.10 2.49
CA LYS A 189 -16.04 24.52 1.19
C LYS A 189 -14.95 24.56 0.13
N ALA A 190 -15.26 24.07 -1.07
CA ALA A 190 -14.42 24.23 -2.25
C ALA A 190 -15.23 24.89 -3.37
N TYR A 191 -14.60 25.78 -4.13
CA TYR A 191 -15.24 26.51 -5.22
C TYR A 191 -14.24 26.93 -6.32
N TRP A 192 -14.78 27.22 -7.50
CA TRP A 192 -14.01 27.60 -8.67
C TRP A 192 -13.77 29.11 -8.73
N VAL A 193 -12.52 29.52 -8.96
CA VAL A 193 -12.13 30.91 -9.22
C VAL A 193 -11.38 31.00 -10.54
N LYS A 194 -11.73 31.94 -11.43
CA LYS A 194 -11.00 32.14 -12.69
C LYS A 194 -9.80 33.05 -12.43
N VAL A 195 -8.59 32.50 -12.57
CA VAL A 195 -7.33 33.16 -12.16
C VAL A 195 -6.16 32.87 -13.11
N ALA A 196 -6.38 32.10 -14.17
CA ALA A 196 -5.39 31.77 -15.17
C ALA A 196 -6.02 31.79 -16.58
N GLU A 197 -5.16 31.74 -17.59
CA GLU A 197 -5.58 31.52 -18.97
C GLU A 197 -5.93 30.05 -19.26
N ARG A 198 -6.56 29.81 -20.41
CA ARG A 198 -6.89 28.46 -20.87
C ARG A 198 -5.60 27.69 -21.18
N SER A 199 -5.42 26.51 -20.59
CA SER A 199 -4.36 25.56 -20.97
C SER A 199 -4.77 24.11 -20.74
N ASN A 200 -4.38 23.24 -21.67
CA ASN A 200 -4.45 21.79 -21.58
C ASN A 200 -3.05 21.14 -21.63
N ASP A 201 -1.98 21.87 -21.32
CA ASP A 201 -0.64 21.30 -21.25
C ASP A 201 -0.48 20.31 -20.08
N TYR A 202 0.52 19.43 -20.19
CA TYR A 202 0.74 18.35 -19.23
C TYR A 202 1.16 18.88 -17.84
N GLU A 203 1.85 20.03 -17.76
CA GLU A 203 2.18 20.66 -16.48
C GLU A 203 0.91 21.14 -15.75
N THR A 204 -0.02 21.73 -16.50
CA THR A 204 -1.34 22.17 -16.03
C THR A 204 -2.21 20.99 -15.63
N PHE A 205 -2.13 19.86 -16.33
CA PHE A 205 -2.73 18.59 -15.92
C PHE A 205 -2.15 18.03 -14.62
N ARG A 206 -0.81 18.02 -14.46
CA ARG A 206 -0.16 17.57 -13.22
C ARG A 206 -0.52 18.48 -12.04
N LYS A 207 -0.61 19.81 -12.24
CA LYS A 207 -1.10 20.75 -11.21
C LYS A 207 -2.57 20.54 -10.83
N TYR A 208 -3.43 20.10 -11.76
CA TYR A 208 -4.80 19.67 -11.44
C TYR A 208 -4.79 18.42 -10.56
N LEU A 209 -3.99 17.42 -10.92
CA LEU A 209 -3.87 16.18 -10.14
C LEU A 209 -3.33 16.44 -8.73
N ASP A 210 -2.33 17.31 -8.57
CA ASP A 210 -1.83 17.70 -7.26
C ASP A 210 -2.91 18.32 -6.35
N ILE A 211 -3.87 19.04 -6.92
CA ILE A 211 -5.05 19.55 -6.19
C ILE A 211 -6.06 18.44 -5.91
N VAL A 212 -6.24 17.46 -6.80
CA VAL A 212 -7.07 16.29 -6.53
C VAL A 212 -6.49 15.47 -5.37
N PHE A 213 -5.20 15.15 -5.41
CA PHE A 213 -4.51 14.37 -4.37
C PHE A 213 -4.55 15.05 -3.00
N ALA A 214 -4.56 16.39 -2.95
CA ALA A 214 -4.63 17.13 -1.69
C ALA A 214 -6.00 17.05 -0.97
N TYR A 215 -7.09 16.68 -1.66
CA TYR A 215 -8.46 16.75 -1.13
C TYR A 215 -9.34 15.52 -1.39
N ALA A 216 -8.96 14.63 -2.31
CA ALA A 216 -9.54 13.31 -2.50
C ALA A 216 -8.84 12.27 -1.61
N GLY A 217 -9.32 11.03 -1.65
CA GLY A 217 -8.72 9.90 -0.95
C GLY A 217 -9.57 8.65 -1.08
N THR A 218 -9.22 7.57 -0.37
CA THR A 218 -9.96 6.30 -0.43
C THR A 218 -11.46 6.46 -0.12
N LEU A 219 -11.82 7.35 0.83
CA LEU A 219 -13.20 7.66 1.19
C LEU A 219 -13.99 8.28 0.03
N SER A 220 -13.46 9.32 -0.61
CA SER A 220 -14.16 9.97 -1.72
C SER A 220 -14.12 9.11 -2.98
N LEU A 221 -13.04 8.36 -3.22
CA LEU A 221 -12.92 7.44 -4.34
C LEU A 221 -13.90 6.27 -4.22
N SER A 222 -14.04 5.63 -3.05
CA SER A 222 -15.00 4.52 -2.88
C SER A 222 -16.46 4.92 -3.12
N GLN A 223 -16.80 6.20 -2.88
CA GLN A 223 -18.14 6.76 -3.15
C GLN A 223 -18.38 7.13 -4.64
N GLN A 224 -17.38 6.93 -5.50
CA GLN A 224 -17.43 7.19 -6.94
C GLN A 224 -17.29 5.91 -7.78
N LEU A 225 -17.10 4.77 -7.13
CA LEU A 225 -16.93 3.48 -7.79
C LEU A 225 -18.17 2.61 -7.57
N LYS A 226 -18.52 1.82 -8.57
CA LYS A 226 -19.58 0.81 -8.50
C LYS A 226 -18.98 -0.50 -7.96
N LYS A 227 -19.60 -1.12 -6.95
CA LYS A 227 -19.21 -2.47 -6.48
C LYS A 227 -19.34 -3.51 -7.60
N VAL A 228 -18.45 -4.50 -7.60
CA VAL A 228 -18.39 -5.59 -8.58
C VAL A 228 -18.18 -6.93 -7.86
N PRO A 229 -18.89 -8.01 -8.23
CA PRO A 229 -18.57 -9.36 -7.76
C PRO A 229 -17.16 -9.80 -8.19
N VAL A 230 -16.46 -10.60 -7.39
CA VAL A 230 -15.08 -11.03 -7.69
C VAL A 230 -15.03 -11.97 -8.91
N GLU A 231 -16.15 -12.62 -9.19
CA GLU A 231 -16.39 -13.48 -10.36
C GLU A 231 -16.38 -12.66 -11.65
N ASP A 232 -16.84 -11.40 -11.59
CA ASP A 232 -16.88 -10.42 -12.69
C ASP A 232 -15.60 -9.58 -12.81
N LEU A 233 -14.56 -9.89 -12.04
CA LEU A 233 -13.30 -9.14 -11.99
C LEU A 233 -12.68 -9.00 -13.40
N GLN A 234 -12.26 -7.77 -13.70
CA GLN A 234 -11.52 -7.39 -14.90
C GLN A 234 -10.38 -6.40 -14.58
N ILE A 235 -9.61 -6.06 -15.61
CA ILE A 235 -8.50 -5.11 -15.51
C ILE A 235 -9.02 -3.68 -15.31
N GLY A 236 -8.38 -2.93 -14.41
CA GLY A 236 -8.82 -1.61 -13.98
C GLY A 236 -9.84 -1.64 -12.85
N ASP A 237 -10.25 -2.82 -12.37
CA ASP A 237 -10.98 -2.95 -11.11
C ASP A 237 -10.06 -2.70 -9.92
N ILE A 238 -10.65 -2.25 -8.83
CA ILE A 238 -9.96 -1.71 -7.66
C ILE A 238 -10.50 -2.41 -6.43
N PHE A 239 -9.64 -3.13 -5.70
CA PHE A 239 -9.93 -3.49 -4.33
C PHE A 239 -9.77 -2.24 -3.47
N ILE A 240 -10.82 -1.80 -2.78
CA ILE A 240 -10.84 -0.53 -2.05
C ILE A 240 -11.63 -0.61 -0.73
N LYS A 241 -10.98 -0.19 0.35
CA LYS A 241 -11.63 0.14 1.61
C LYS A 241 -11.60 1.66 1.79
N GLY A 242 -12.76 2.29 1.70
CA GLY A 242 -12.91 3.72 1.97
C GLY A 242 -12.79 4.07 3.46
N GLY A 243 -12.39 5.31 3.75
CA GLY A 243 -12.28 5.85 5.11
C GLY A 243 -10.84 5.94 5.63
N SER A 244 -10.70 6.14 6.94
CA SER A 244 -9.41 6.15 7.64
C SER A 244 -9.49 5.22 8.86
N PRO A 245 -8.70 4.13 8.94
CA PRO A 245 -7.78 3.63 7.90
C PRO A 245 -8.51 2.99 6.72
N GLY A 246 -8.09 3.36 5.52
CA GLY A 246 -8.52 2.81 4.24
C GLY A 246 -7.33 2.57 3.31
N HIS A 247 -7.51 1.76 2.27
CA HIS A 247 -6.48 1.44 1.29
C HIS A 247 -7.09 1.07 -0.07
N CYS A 248 -6.29 1.06 -1.13
CA CYS A 248 -6.69 0.45 -2.40
C CYS A 248 -5.54 -0.15 -3.22
N ALA A 249 -5.86 -1.16 -4.03
CA ALA A 249 -4.98 -1.74 -5.05
C ALA A 249 -5.78 -1.96 -6.34
N ILE A 250 -5.15 -1.73 -7.49
CA ILE A 250 -5.76 -1.84 -8.83
C ILE A 250 -5.27 -3.11 -9.55
N VAL A 251 -6.18 -3.77 -10.26
CA VAL A 251 -5.89 -4.91 -11.13
C VAL A 251 -5.23 -4.43 -12.42
N LEU A 252 -3.99 -4.85 -12.71
CA LEU A 252 -3.26 -4.47 -13.93
C LEU A 252 -3.35 -5.51 -15.07
N ASP A 253 -3.48 -6.79 -14.73
CA ASP A 253 -3.62 -7.89 -15.69
C ASP A 253 -4.52 -8.99 -15.10
N VAL A 254 -5.19 -9.73 -15.98
CA VAL A 254 -6.05 -10.89 -15.70
C VAL A 254 -5.77 -11.97 -16.75
N ALA A 255 -5.54 -13.18 -16.28
CA ALA A 255 -5.48 -14.39 -17.10
C ALA A 255 -6.54 -15.39 -16.63
N GLU A 256 -6.90 -16.33 -17.49
CA GLU A 256 -8.00 -17.27 -17.31
C GLU A 256 -7.59 -18.66 -17.80
N ASN A 257 -7.78 -19.66 -16.95
CA ASN A 257 -7.54 -21.07 -17.26
C ASN A 257 -8.62 -21.58 -18.23
N LYS A 258 -8.22 -22.09 -19.39
CA LYS A 258 -9.18 -22.49 -20.44
C LYS A 258 -9.92 -23.80 -20.14
N ALA A 259 -9.43 -24.62 -19.23
CA ALA A 259 -10.09 -25.86 -18.82
C ALA A 259 -11.09 -25.64 -17.67
N THR A 260 -10.79 -24.73 -16.72
CA THR A 260 -11.60 -24.54 -15.51
C THR A 260 -12.42 -23.24 -15.47
N GLY A 261 -12.08 -22.25 -16.29
CA GLY A 261 -12.65 -20.90 -16.21
C GLY A 261 -12.14 -20.08 -15.01
N GLU A 262 -11.18 -20.60 -14.23
CA GLU A 262 -10.58 -19.86 -13.12
C GLU A 262 -9.83 -18.62 -13.63
N LYS A 263 -10.09 -17.46 -13.03
CA LYS A 263 -9.34 -16.24 -13.28
C LYS A 263 -8.24 -16.04 -12.23
N ILE A 264 -7.09 -15.60 -12.71
CA ILE A 264 -5.99 -15.07 -11.89
C ILE A 264 -5.72 -13.62 -12.28
N PHE A 265 -5.24 -12.81 -11.34
CA PHE A 265 -5.00 -11.38 -11.53
C PHE A 265 -3.72 -10.92 -10.83
N ILE A 266 -3.16 -9.79 -11.28
CA ILE A 266 -2.06 -9.10 -10.59
C ILE A 266 -2.53 -7.75 -10.05
N LEU A 267 -1.92 -7.31 -8.96
CA LEU A 267 -2.24 -6.04 -8.30
C LEU A 267 -1.07 -5.07 -8.33
N ALA A 268 -1.39 -3.78 -8.48
CA ALA A 268 -0.48 -2.69 -8.16
C ALA A 268 -1.11 -1.70 -7.18
N GLN A 269 -0.26 -0.98 -6.47
CA GLN A 269 -0.65 0.01 -5.47
C GLN A 269 0.34 1.18 -5.40
N GLY A 270 -0.12 2.33 -4.91
CA GLY A 270 0.71 3.23 -4.11
C GLY A 270 0.47 2.94 -2.63
N TYR A 271 1.20 3.60 -1.72
CA TYR A 271 0.98 3.45 -0.27
C TYR A 271 1.28 4.79 0.45
N MET A 272 1.38 4.78 1.79
CA MET A 272 1.70 5.96 2.61
C MET A 272 3.01 5.74 3.40
N PRO A 273 3.95 6.70 3.45
CA PRO A 273 4.03 7.97 2.69
C PRO A 273 4.01 7.76 1.18
N ALA A 274 3.84 8.83 0.40
CA ALA A 274 3.83 8.77 -1.07
C ALA A 274 5.09 8.06 -1.59
N GLN A 275 4.90 7.09 -2.49
CA GLN A 275 5.95 6.25 -3.03
C GLN A 275 5.62 5.79 -4.44
N ASP A 276 6.62 5.24 -5.13
CA ASP A 276 6.44 4.68 -6.47
C ASP A 276 5.26 3.69 -6.52
N ILE A 277 4.49 3.76 -7.61
CA ILE A 277 3.45 2.76 -7.90
C ILE A 277 4.15 1.45 -8.27
N HIS A 278 3.76 0.34 -7.65
CA HIS A 278 4.48 -0.93 -7.78
C HIS A 278 3.53 -2.13 -7.83
N ILE A 279 3.98 -3.19 -8.51
CA ILE A 279 3.26 -4.45 -8.63
C ILE A 279 3.59 -5.32 -7.42
N LEU A 280 2.57 -5.80 -6.73
CA LEU A 280 2.69 -6.56 -5.49
C LEU A 280 3.18 -8.00 -5.71
N LYS A 281 3.96 -8.52 -4.76
CA LYS A 281 4.11 -9.97 -4.54
C LYS A 281 2.79 -10.54 -4.01
N ASN A 282 2.45 -11.78 -4.35
CA ASN A 282 1.38 -12.52 -3.67
C ASN A 282 1.97 -13.29 -2.47
N PRO A 283 1.63 -12.96 -1.20
CA PRO A 283 2.17 -13.66 -0.03
C PRO A 283 1.76 -15.14 0.11
N ALA A 284 0.74 -15.59 -0.63
CA ALA A 284 0.33 -16.99 -0.66
C ALA A 284 1.18 -17.85 -1.61
N ASN A 285 2.00 -17.22 -2.47
CA ASN A 285 2.86 -17.89 -3.43
C ASN A 285 4.34 -17.73 -3.05
N GLY A 286 5.20 -18.56 -3.66
CA GLY A 286 6.65 -18.36 -3.61
C GLY A 286 7.13 -17.14 -4.41
N GLU A 287 8.40 -16.79 -4.24
CA GLU A 287 9.08 -15.74 -5.01
C GLU A 287 8.94 -15.99 -6.52
N GLY A 288 8.72 -14.92 -7.29
CA GLY A 288 8.57 -14.97 -8.74
C GLY A 288 7.15 -15.19 -9.27
N ASN A 289 6.15 -15.47 -8.42
CA ASN A 289 4.74 -15.61 -8.85
C ASN A 289 3.81 -14.55 -8.21
N PRO A 290 3.55 -13.42 -8.90
CA PRO A 290 2.68 -12.34 -8.41
C PRO A 290 1.18 -12.55 -8.64
N TRP A 291 0.75 -13.68 -9.22
CA TRP A 291 -0.65 -13.92 -9.56
C TRP A 291 -1.48 -14.33 -8.34
N TYR A 292 -2.62 -13.68 -8.16
CA TYR A 292 -3.66 -14.01 -7.19
C TYR A 292 -4.80 -14.73 -7.90
N SER A 293 -5.35 -15.80 -7.32
CA SER A 293 -6.60 -16.42 -7.81
C SER A 293 -7.83 -15.67 -7.27
N ILE A 294 -8.92 -15.60 -8.04
CA ILE A 294 -10.23 -15.14 -7.56
C ILE A 294 -10.82 -16.00 -6.43
N ASN A 295 -10.26 -17.20 -6.22
CA ASN A 295 -10.68 -18.18 -5.22
C ASN A 295 -10.04 -17.96 -3.83
N PHE A 296 -9.63 -16.73 -3.50
CA PHE A 296 -9.05 -16.36 -2.19
C PHE A 296 -10.03 -16.44 -0.99
N GLY A 297 -11.25 -16.96 -1.18
CA GLY A 297 -12.30 -17.00 -0.16
C GLY A 297 -12.78 -15.60 0.27
N GLU A 298 -12.98 -15.42 1.57
CA GLU A 298 -13.54 -14.19 2.17
C GLU A 298 -12.55 -13.02 2.23
N ARG A 299 -11.24 -13.28 2.20
CA ARG A 299 -10.20 -12.28 2.50
C ARG A 299 -9.03 -12.38 1.54
N LEU A 300 -8.85 -11.33 0.73
CA LEU A 300 -7.68 -11.17 -0.12
C LEU A 300 -6.52 -10.60 0.72
N GLN A 301 -5.56 -11.46 1.04
CA GLN A 301 -4.31 -11.09 1.71
C GLN A 301 -3.32 -10.49 0.69
N THR A 302 -2.88 -9.26 0.91
CA THR A 302 -1.74 -8.66 0.19
C THR A 302 -0.58 -8.40 1.18
N PRO A 303 0.61 -8.00 0.72
CA PRO A 303 1.76 -7.78 1.61
C PRO A 303 1.54 -6.70 2.68
N GLU A 304 0.74 -5.66 2.39
CA GLU A 304 0.56 -4.50 3.27
C GLU A 304 -0.90 -4.26 3.68
N PHE A 305 -1.86 -5.01 3.14
CA PHE A 305 -3.28 -4.82 3.45
C PHE A 305 -4.11 -6.11 3.28
N VAL A 306 -5.32 -6.11 3.83
CA VAL A 306 -6.28 -7.22 3.66
C VAL A 306 -7.63 -6.65 3.26
N PHE A 307 -8.13 -7.08 2.09
CA PHE A 307 -9.45 -6.69 1.59
C PHE A 307 -10.46 -7.81 1.87
N ALA A 308 -11.71 -7.44 2.17
CA ALA A 308 -12.83 -8.39 2.15
C ALA A 308 -13.29 -8.64 0.72
N ARG A 309 -13.90 -9.82 0.46
CA ARG A 309 -14.37 -10.21 -0.89
C ARG A 309 -15.31 -9.18 -1.54
N ASP A 310 -16.12 -8.47 -0.75
CA ASP A 310 -17.09 -7.48 -1.22
C ASP A 310 -16.53 -6.06 -1.47
N GLN A 311 -15.20 -5.89 -1.39
CA GLN A 311 -14.49 -4.60 -1.55
C GLN A 311 -13.92 -4.37 -2.95
N LEU A 312 -14.29 -5.18 -3.93
CA LEU A 312 -13.98 -4.94 -5.34
C LEU A 312 -14.96 -3.90 -5.93
N ALA A 313 -14.41 -2.89 -6.63
CA ALA A 313 -15.19 -1.84 -7.27
C ALA A 313 -14.54 -1.34 -8.57
N ARG A 314 -15.31 -0.63 -9.40
CA ARG A 314 -14.94 -0.25 -10.78
C ARG A 314 -15.46 1.16 -11.10
N PHE A 315 -14.76 1.90 -11.96
CA PHE A 315 -15.27 3.16 -12.51
C PHE A 315 -16.50 2.90 -13.39
N GLU A 316 -17.50 3.79 -13.37
CA GLU A 316 -18.74 3.58 -14.14
C GLU A 316 -18.54 3.56 -15.67
N THR A 317 -17.46 4.19 -16.15
CA THR A 317 -17.01 4.11 -17.54
C THR A 317 -15.64 3.46 -17.59
N ASN A 318 -15.47 2.36 -18.33
CA ASN A 318 -14.18 1.71 -18.59
C ASN A 318 -13.85 1.68 -20.08
#